data_AF-A0A937SKG9-F1
#
_entry.id   AF-A0A937SKG9-F1
#
_cell.length_a   1.000
_cell.length_b   1.000
_cell.length_c   1.000
_cell.angle_alpha   90.00
_cell.angle_beta   90.00
_cell.angle_gamma   90.00
#
_symmetry.space_group_name_H-M   'P 1'
#
loop_
_entity.id
_entity.type
_entity.pdbx_description
1 polymer ?
#
loop_
_entity_poly.entity_id
_entity_poly.type
_entity_poly.pdbx_seq_one_letter_code
_entity_poly.pdbx_strand_id
1 'polypeptide(L)'
;MTTAKSLILIAHEGMENQLVKLVKANRPIFESYRLLSTKETGALIEKELGLEVSALHSISQGAEVHLCGLICTTGVIRAVFFLRDPLATG
;
A
#
# COMPACT_ATOMS: atom_id res chain seq x y z
N MET A 1 -8.40 8.12 22.15
CA MET A 1 -7.62 8.30 20.91
C MET A 1 -7.27 6.91 20.41
N THR A 2 -7.97 6.40 19.41
CA THR A 2 -7.72 5.09 18.80
C THR A 2 -6.38 5.17 18.09
N THR A 3 -5.40 4.38 18.54
CA THR A 3 -4.08 4.26 17.89
C THR A 3 -4.33 3.83 16.45
N ALA A 4 -4.20 4.77 15.50
CA ALA A 4 -4.43 4.48 14.09
C ALA A 4 -3.45 3.38 13.65
N LYS A 5 -4.01 2.21 13.33
CA LYS A 5 -3.26 1.08 12.81
C LYS A 5 -3.08 1.32 11.32
N SER A 6 -1.86 1.24 10.83
CA SER A 6 -1.55 1.48 9.42
C SER A 6 -1.43 0.17 8.65
N LEU A 7 -1.81 0.18 7.37
CA LEU A 7 -1.57 -0.88 6.41
C LEU A 7 -0.66 -0.36 5.32
N ILE A 8 0.34 -1.16 4.93
CA ILE A 8 1.20 -0.86 3.79
C ILE A 8 0.72 -1.64 2.58
N LEU A 9 0.53 -0.97 1.45
CA LEU A 9 0.08 -1.54 0.18
C LEU A 9 1.16 -1.32 -0.87
N ILE A 10 1.74 -2.39 -1.41
CA ILE A 10 2.80 -2.33 -2.42
C ILE A 10 2.43 -3.28 -3.56
N ALA A 11 2.50 -2.77 -4.79
CA ALA A 11 2.40 -3.57 -6.00
C ALA A 11 3.66 -3.36 -6.85
N HIS A 12 4.26 -4.45 -7.31
CA HIS A 12 5.24 -4.42 -8.40
C HIS A 12 4.58 -4.09 -9.73
N GLU A 13 5.40 -3.79 -10.75
CA GLU A 13 4.97 -3.45 -12.10
C GLU A 13 3.89 -4.40 -12.62
N GLY A 14 2.76 -3.82 -13.04
CA GLY A 14 1.63 -4.57 -13.62
C GLY A 14 0.65 -5.15 -12.59
N MET A 15 0.96 -5.07 -11.29
CA MET A 15 0.11 -5.62 -10.22
C MET A 15 -0.80 -4.56 -9.55
N GLU A 16 -0.69 -3.29 -9.91
CA GLU A 16 -1.41 -2.18 -9.27
C GLU A 16 -2.93 -2.37 -9.40
N ASN A 17 -3.39 -2.78 -10.58
CA ASN A 17 -4.80 -3.08 -10.83
C ASN A 17 -5.31 -4.26 -9.99
N GLN A 18 -4.47 -5.27 -9.74
CA GLN A 18 -4.85 -6.42 -8.90
C GLN A 18 -4.95 -6.01 -7.43
N LEU A 19 -4.03 -5.14 -6.98
CA LEU A 19 -4.09 -4.57 -5.64
C LEU A 19 -5.33 -3.70 -5.45
N VAL A 20 -5.71 -2.88 -6.42
CA VAL A 20 -6.97 -2.10 -6.36
C VAL A 20 -8.18 -3.02 -6.31
N LYS A 21 -8.21 -4.12 -7.06
CA LYS A 21 -9.30 -5.12 -6.97
C LYS A 21 -9.38 -5.75 -5.58
N LEU A 22 -8.25 -6.11 -4.98
CA LEU A 22 -8.19 -6.63 -3.61
C LEU A 22 -8.77 -5.62 -2.61
N VAL A 23 -8.36 -4.36 -2.71
CA VAL A 23 -8.84 -3.28 -1.82
C VAL A 23 -10.33 -3.04 -2.02
N LYS A 24 -10.80 -3.00 -3.27
CA LYS A 24 -12.21 -2.83 -3.61
C LYS A 24 -13.09 -3.93 -3.03
N ALA A 25 -12.67 -5.19 -3.17
CA ALA A 25 -13.42 -6.35 -2.67
C ALA A 25 -13.53 -6.35 -1.13
N ASN A 26 -12.58 -5.72 -0.44
CA ASN A 26 -12.51 -5.69 1.02
C ASN A 26 -12.58 -4.27 1.58
N ARG A 27 -13.25 -3.34 0.87
CA ARG A 27 -13.27 -1.91 1.19
C ARG A 27 -13.57 -1.59 2.67
N PRO A 28 -14.56 -2.22 3.33
CA PRO A 28 -14.86 -1.94 4.74
C PRO A 28 -13.69 -2.20 5.69
N ILE A 29 -12.83 -3.13 5.34
CA ILE A 29 -11.61 -3.42 6.10
C ILE A 29 -10.64 -2.26 5.88
N PHE A 30 -10.29 -1.96 4.63
CA PHE A 30 -9.25 -0.98 4.32
C PHE A 30 -9.60 0.46 4.74
N GLU A 31 -10.87 0.87 4.67
CA GLU A 31 -11.30 2.21 5.10
C GLU A 31 -11.19 2.42 6.62
N SER A 32 -11.06 1.35 7.40
CA SER A 32 -10.88 1.39 8.86
C SER A 32 -9.42 1.58 9.29
N TYR A 33 -8.47 1.62 8.35
CA TYR A 33 -7.03 1.77 8.61
C TYR A 33 -6.44 2.97 7.89
N ARG A 34 -5.31 3.46 8.38
CA ARG A 34 -4.48 4.39 7.61
C ARG A 34 -3.75 3.62 6.51
N LEU A 35 -3.93 4.03 5.26
CA LEU A 35 -3.28 3.38 4.12
C LEU A 35 -1.98 4.11 3.75
N LEU A 36 -0.90 3.35 3.67
CA LEU A 36 0.40 3.79 3.20
C LEU A 36 0.73 3.04 1.91
N SER A 37 1.18 3.74 0.88
CA SER A 37 1.53 3.10 -0.39
C SER A 37 2.61 3.87 -1.13
N THR A 38 3.07 3.34 -2.25
CA THR A 38 3.91 4.06 -3.20
C THR A 38 3.07 5.00 -4.06
N LYS A 39 3.70 5.97 -4.72
CA LYS A 39 3.01 7.01 -5.49
C LYS A 39 2.05 6.44 -6.54
N GLU A 40 2.52 5.49 -7.36
CA GLU A 40 1.74 4.95 -8.48
C GLU A 40 0.52 4.17 -7.96
N THR A 41 0.72 3.31 -6.97
CA THR A 41 -0.34 2.48 -6.38
C THR A 41 -1.35 3.34 -5.59
N GLY A 42 -0.86 4.27 -4.76
CA GLY A 42 -1.71 5.15 -3.96
C GLY A 42 -2.61 6.03 -4.82
N ALA A 43 -2.06 6.64 -5.88
CA ALA A 43 -2.82 7.46 -6.82
C ALA A 43 -3.92 6.66 -7.52
N LEU A 44 -3.66 5.39 -7.86
CA LEU A 44 -4.67 4.53 -8.49
C LEU A 44 -5.79 4.15 -7.52
N ILE A 45 -5.47 3.85 -6.26
CA ILE A 45 -6.46 3.56 -5.22
C ILE A 45 -7.34 4.78 -4.94
N GLU A 46 -6.73 5.96 -4.79
CA GLU A 46 -7.45 7.22 -4.58
C GLU A 46 -8.40 7.50 -5.74
N LYS A 47 -7.90 7.38 -6.97
CA LYS A 47 -8.68 7.62 -8.19
C LYS A 47 -9.87 6.66 -8.33
N GLU A 48 -9.67 5.37 -8.11
CA GLU A 48 -10.69 4.34 -8.40
C GLU A 48 -11.66 4.11 -7.23
N LEU A 49 -11.22 4.32 -5.98
CA LEU A 49 -11.97 3.93 -4.77
C LEU A 49 -12.29 5.11 -3.84
N GLY A 50 -11.68 6.28 -4.07
CA GLY A 50 -11.85 7.47 -3.23
C GLY A 50 -11.34 7.29 -1.79
N LEU A 51 -10.45 6.32 -1.56
CA LEU A 51 -9.82 6.08 -0.25
C LEU A 51 -8.57 6.95 -0.14
N GLU A 52 -8.39 7.64 0.99
CA GLU A 52 -7.19 8.44 1.25
C GLU A 52 -5.96 7.52 1.44
N VAL A 53 -4.89 7.76 0.68
CA VAL A 53 -3.65 6.99 0.78
C VAL A 53 -2.48 7.94 0.97
N SER A 54 -1.75 7.80 2.08
CA SER A 54 -0.49 8.51 2.25
C SER A 54 0.57 7.89 1.32
N ALA A 55 0.73 8.47 0.14
CA ALA A 55 1.73 8.06 -0.84
C ALA A 55 3.14 8.51 -0.41
N LEU A 56 4.02 7.54 -0.16
CA LEU A 56 5.45 7.74 -0.08
C LEU A 56 6.04 7.62 -1.50
N HIS A 57 7.17 8.28 -1.74
CA HIS A 57 7.82 8.50 -3.04
C HIS A 57 7.82 7.30 -4.02
N SER A 58 8.08 7.54 -5.32
CA SER A 58 8.07 6.51 -6.37
C SER A 58 8.97 5.30 -6.07
N ILE A 59 8.54 4.10 -6.49
CA ILE A 59 9.22 2.80 -6.29
C ILE A 59 10.70 2.84 -6.70
N SER A 60 11.05 3.59 -7.75
CA SER A 60 12.41 3.65 -8.31
C SER A 60 13.48 4.26 -7.40
N GLN A 61 13.10 4.92 -6.29
CA GLN A 61 14.04 5.62 -5.40
C GLN A 61 14.14 5.00 -3.98
N GLY A 62 13.85 3.71 -3.81
CA GLY A 62 13.97 3.05 -2.50
C GLY A 62 12.79 3.30 -1.57
N ALA A 63 11.62 3.63 -2.12
CA ALA A 63 10.39 3.83 -1.36
C ALA A 63 9.93 2.54 -0.65
N GLU A 64 10.14 1.38 -1.25
CA GLU A 64 9.89 0.08 -0.60
C GLU A 64 10.77 -0.09 0.64
N VAL A 65 12.05 0.30 0.56
CA VAL A 65 12.98 0.25 1.71
C VAL A 65 12.53 1.19 2.82
N HIS A 66 12.06 2.40 2.49
CA HIS A 66 11.50 3.34 3.48
C HIS A 66 10.23 2.77 4.13
N LEU A 67 9.28 2.29 3.33
CA LEU A 67 8.06 1.65 3.84
C LEU A 67 8.39 0.47 4.78
N CYS A 68 9.35 -0.36 4.41
CA CYS A 68 9.86 -1.43 5.27
C CYS A 68 10.52 -0.89 6.55
N GLY A 69 11.26 0.22 6.48
CA GLY A 69 11.83 0.90 7.65
C GLY A 69 10.78 1.41 8.64
N LEU A 70 9.61 1.85 8.16
CA LEU A 70 8.48 2.25 9.03
C LEU A 70 7.94 1.06 9.85
N ILE A 71 8.00 -0.16 9.32
CA ILE A 71 7.61 -1.37 10.05
C ILE A 71 8.49 -1.54 11.29
N CYS A 72 9.80 -1.38 11.12
CA CYS A 72 10.79 -1.58 12.17
C CYS A 72 10.78 -0.48 13.24
N THR A 73 10.33 0.73 12.91
CA THR A 73 10.52 1.92 13.75
C THR A 73 9.26 2.41 14.46
N THR A 74 8.08 2.19 13.87
CA THR A 74 6.86 2.84 14.35
C THR A 74 6.01 1.97 15.27
N GLY A 75 6.08 0.64 15.14
CA GLY A 75 5.24 -0.30 15.90
C GLY A 75 3.72 -0.18 15.62
N VAL A 76 3.30 0.63 14.65
CA VAL A 76 1.88 0.86 14.31
C VAL A 76 1.43 0.21 13.00
N ILE A 77 2.35 -0.43 12.27
CA ILE A 77 2.03 -1.17 11.05
C ILE A 77 1.39 -2.51 11.43
N ARG A 78 0.15 -2.75 10.99
CA ARG A 78 -0.60 -3.96 11.32
C ARG A 78 -0.38 -5.09 10.33
N ALA A 79 -0.22 -4.75 9.06
CA ALA A 79 0.08 -5.69 7.99
C ALA A 79 0.68 -4.97 6.77
N VAL A 80 1.32 -5.76 5.92
CA VAL A 80 1.85 -5.37 4.62
C VAL A 80 1.21 -6.26 3.56
N PHE A 81 0.62 -5.66 2.53
CA PHE A 81 0.14 -6.34 1.34
C PHE A 81 1.12 -6.05 0.21
N PHE A 82 1.90 -7.05 -0.17
CA PHE A 82 2.91 -6.93 -1.22
C PHE A 82 2.57 -7.88 -2.37
N LEU A 83 2.11 -7.32 -3.49
CA LEU A 83 1.74 -8.08 -4.68
C LEU A 83 2.89 -8.03 -5.68
N ARG A 84 3.45 -9.20 -5.97
CA ARG A 84 4.47 -9.41 -6.98
C ARG A 84 3.97 -10.39 -8.03
N ASP A 85 4.32 -10.14 -9.29
CA ASP A 85 4.15 -11.13 -10.34
C ASP A 85 5.21 -12.24 -10.17
N PRO A 86 4.82 -13.50 -9.91
CA PRO A 86 5.76 -14.61 -9.75
C PRO A 86 6.50 -14.97 -11.05
N LEU A 87 5.99 -14.52 -12.21
CA LEU A 87 6.59 -14.75 -13.52
C LEU A 87 7.47 -13.57 -13.97
N ALA A 88 7.39 -12.43 -13.28
CA ALA A 88 8.30 -11.31 -13.53
C ALA A 88 9.70 -11.68 -13.06
N THR A 89 10.53 -12.10 -14.01
CA THR A 89 11.99 -12.14 -13.89
C THR A 89 12.48 -10.71 -13.77
N GLY A 90 12.81 -10.30 -12.54
CA GLY A 90 13.56 -9.05 -12.30
C GLY A 90 14.96 -9.12 -12.87
#